data_AF-A0A6A3ZNL6-F1
#
_entry.id   AF-A0A6A3ZNL6-F1
#
_cell.length_a   1.000
_cell.length_b   1.000
_cell.length_c   1.000
_cell.angle_alpha   90.00
_cell.angle_beta   90.00
_cell.angle_gamma   90.00
#
_symmetry.space_group_name_H-M   'P 1'
#
loop_
_entity.id
_entity.type
_entity.pdbx_description
1 polymer ?
#
loop_
_entity_poly.entity_id
_entity_poly.type
_entity_poly.pdbx_seq_one_letter_code
_entity_poly.pdbx_strand_id
1 'polypeptide(L)'
;MWLPAFQVFFETKLEWESILFFKLKPTPVAKKEYGYCLFVMLHIVRAVIFRCLWMHRNDLRFHGMQPNVSDVQAQVTAVIKLHVKRFYQDLLLKSLSHSGLKCRQLRALLRLLPLPSALLPDDPDPDAPDLDEPASPSLQE
;
A
#
# COMPACT_ATOMS: atom_id res chain seq x y z
N MET A 1 10.00 5.77 8.63
CA MET A 1 9.15 5.49 9.81
C MET A 1 7.73 5.22 9.30
N TRP A 2 7.30 3.96 9.23
CA TRP A 2 6.10 3.58 8.44
C TRP A 2 4.79 3.62 9.24
N LEU A 3 4.73 2.94 10.38
CA LEU A 3 3.51 2.82 11.20
C LEU A 3 3.01 4.16 11.77
N PRO A 4 3.87 5.07 12.27
CA PRO A 4 3.39 6.35 12.82
C PRO A 4 2.65 7.22 11.80
N ALA A 5 3.01 7.13 10.51
CA ALA A 5 2.33 7.85 9.45
C ALA A 5 0.85 7.45 9.27
N PHE A 6 0.48 6.24 9.72
CA PHE A 6 -0.90 5.78 9.65
C PHE A 6 -1.74 6.22 10.85
N GLN A 7 -1.14 6.70 11.95
CA GLN A 7 -1.86 6.96 13.21
C GLN A 7 -3.02 7.94 13.01
N VAL A 8 -2.86 8.94 12.13
CA VAL A 8 -3.88 9.95 11.83
C VAL A 8 -5.17 9.35 11.24
N PHE A 9 -5.11 8.15 10.68
CA PHE A 9 -6.26 7.49 10.05
C PHE A 9 -7.05 6.59 11.00
N PHE A 10 -6.58 6.38 12.23
CA PHE A 10 -7.18 5.46 13.19
C PHE A 10 -7.49 6.14 14.53
N GLU A 11 -8.69 5.87 15.05
CA GLU A 11 -9.06 6.22 16.42
C GLU A 11 -8.31 5.32 17.42
N THR A 12 -8.09 4.06 17.05
CA THR A 12 -7.28 3.15 17.85
C THR A 12 -5.81 3.55 17.74
N LYS A 13 -5.13 3.61 18.90
CA LYS A 13 -3.69 3.80 18.94
C LYS A 13 -2.97 2.62 18.26
N LEU A 14 -2.05 2.92 17.37
CA LEU A 14 -1.25 1.94 16.62
C LEU A 14 -0.10 1.45 17.50
N GLU A 15 -0.41 0.46 18.33
CA GLU A 15 0.53 -0.25 19.19
C GLU A 15 0.73 -1.68 18.70
N TRP A 16 1.72 -2.37 19.26
CA TRP A 16 2.06 -3.73 18.83
C TRP A 16 0.86 -4.67 18.81
N GLU A 17 0.02 -4.65 19.87
CA GLU A 17 -1.15 -5.52 19.95
C GLU A 17 -2.20 -5.17 18.90
N SER A 18 -2.56 -3.90 18.76
CA SER A 18 -3.61 -3.47 17.83
C SER A 18 -3.20 -3.71 16.39
N ILE A 19 -1.91 -3.54 16.07
CA ILE A 19 -1.34 -3.87 14.77
C ILE A 19 -1.32 -5.39 14.59
N LEU A 20 -0.81 -6.16 15.55
CA LEU A 20 -0.66 -7.61 15.44
C LEU A 20 -2.00 -8.33 15.27
N PHE A 21 -3.01 -7.99 16.07
CA PHE A 21 -4.33 -8.62 16.01
C PHE A 21 -5.31 -7.86 15.12
N PHE A 22 -4.87 -6.78 14.47
CA PHE A 22 -5.69 -5.96 13.58
C PHE A 22 -6.97 -5.43 14.26
N LYS A 23 -6.88 -5.14 15.57
CA LYS A 23 -7.95 -4.54 16.37
C LYS A 23 -7.96 -3.03 16.12
N LEU A 24 -8.38 -2.62 14.93
CA LEU A 24 -8.21 -1.24 14.45
C LEU A 24 -9.54 -0.62 14.06
N LYS A 25 -9.79 0.59 14.58
CA LYS A 25 -10.94 1.42 14.21
C LYS A 25 -10.46 2.63 13.40
N PRO A 26 -10.74 2.70 12.08
CA PRO A 26 -10.42 3.88 11.30
C PRO A 26 -11.32 5.05 11.72
N THR A 27 -10.83 6.29 11.55
CA THR A 27 -11.70 7.45 11.69
C THR A 27 -12.79 7.45 10.62
N PRO A 28 -13.98 8.04 10.87
CA PRO A 28 -15.05 8.09 9.86
C PRO A 28 -14.61 8.77 8.56
N VAL A 29 -13.79 9.82 8.68
CA VAL A 29 -13.21 10.56 7.55
C VAL A 29 -12.31 9.64 6.73
N ALA A 30 -11.32 8.99 7.35
CA ALA A 30 -10.39 8.11 6.65
C ALA A 30 -11.09 6.90 6.02
N LYS A 31 -12.10 6.33 6.70
CA LYS A 31 -12.91 5.23 6.16
C LYS A 31 -13.69 5.67 4.92
N LYS A 32 -14.28 6.86 4.93
CA LYS A 32 -15.01 7.41 3.78
C LYS A 32 -14.07 7.71 2.61
N GLU A 33 -12.93 8.32 2.90
CA GLU A 33 -12.01 8.82 1.88
C GLU A 33 -11.21 7.70 1.22
N TYR A 34 -10.64 6.78 2.01
CA TYR A 34 -9.70 5.77 1.51
C TYR A 34 -10.24 4.35 1.49
N GLY A 35 -11.36 4.09 2.18
CA GLY A 35 -12.07 2.81 2.16
C GLY A 35 -11.15 1.60 2.36
N TYR A 36 -11.29 0.62 1.45
CA TYR A 36 -10.52 -0.62 1.49
C TYR A 36 -9.01 -0.40 1.32
N CYS A 37 -8.58 0.62 0.57
CA CYS A 37 -7.17 0.88 0.30
C CYS A 37 -6.38 1.21 1.57
N LEU A 38 -7.00 1.90 2.56
CA LEU A 38 -6.38 2.16 3.86
C LEU A 38 -5.96 0.87 4.57
N PHE A 39 -6.85 -0.12 4.60
CA PHE A 39 -6.59 -1.39 5.25
C PHE A 39 -5.57 -2.23 4.50
N VAL A 40 -5.63 -2.27 3.16
CA VAL A 40 -4.62 -2.97 2.34
C VAL A 40 -3.24 -2.40 2.59
N MET A 41 -3.12 -1.07 2.55
CA MET A 41 -1.83 -0.40 2.76
C MET A 41 -1.26 -0.67 4.15
N LEU A 42 -2.09 -0.57 5.19
CA LEU A 42 -1.63 -0.91 6.55
C LEU A 42 -1.27 -2.40 6.67
N HIS A 43 -2.02 -3.29 6.01
CA HIS A 43 -1.73 -4.72 6.01
C HIS A 43 -0.39 -5.04 5.36
N ILE A 44 -0.09 -4.44 4.20
CA ILE A 44 1.21 -4.55 3.53
C ILE A 44 2.33 -4.10 4.48
N VAL A 45 2.21 -2.89 5.03
CA VAL A 45 3.21 -2.33 5.94
C VAL A 45 3.46 -3.25 7.15
N ARG A 46 2.38 -3.68 7.81
CA ARG A 46 2.42 -4.59 8.96
C ARG A 46 3.12 -5.90 8.62
N ALA A 47 2.67 -6.58 7.56
CA ALA A 47 3.18 -7.90 7.19
C ALA A 47 4.67 -7.84 6.85
N VAL A 48 5.09 -6.82 6.11
CA VAL A 48 6.50 -6.64 5.74
C VAL A 48 7.36 -6.34 6.97
N ILE A 49 6.94 -5.44 7.84
CA ILE A 49 7.69 -5.12 9.07
C ILE A 49 7.88 -6.38 9.92
N PHE A 50 6.82 -7.14 10.18
CA PHE A 50 6.92 -8.36 10.99
C PHE A 50 7.80 -9.42 10.32
N ARG A 51 7.69 -9.59 8.99
CA ARG A 51 8.55 -10.52 8.25
C ARG A 51 10.03 -10.13 8.36
N CYS A 52 10.37 -8.87 8.12
CA CYS A 52 11.75 -8.40 8.17
C CYS A 52 12.33 -8.51 9.59
N LEU A 53 11.56 -8.13 10.62
CA LEU A 53 11.98 -8.30 12.01
C LEU A 53 12.18 -9.78 12.38
N TRP A 54 11.28 -10.66 11.91
CA TRP A 54 11.40 -12.10 12.12
C TRP A 54 12.66 -12.69 11.47
N MET A 55 12.91 -12.36 10.20
CA MET A 55 14.10 -12.83 9.48
C MET A 55 15.37 -12.31 10.15
N HIS A 56 15.43 -11.01 10.45
CA HIS A 56 16.60 -10.43 11.12
C HIS A 56 16.85 -11.08 12.48
N ARG A 57 15.80 -11.33 13.29
CA ARG A 57 15.93 -12.06 14.55
C ARG A 57 16.52 -13.46 14.36
N ASN A 58 16.12 -14.18 13.31
CA ASN A 58 16.66 -15.49 13.01
C ASN A 58 18.14 -15.40 12.63
N ASP A 59 18.52 -14.39 11.83
CA ASP A 59 19.90 -14.15 11.46
C ASP A 59 20.81 -13.88 12.67
N LEU A 60 20.34 -13.08 13.63
CA LEU A 60 21.06 -12.85 14.88
C LEU A 60 21.24 -14.15 15.68
N ARG A 61 20.18 -14.96 15.76
CA ARG A 61 20.15 -16.16 16.60
C ARG A 61 20.92 -17.34 16.00
N PHE A 62 20.89 -17.50 14.67
CA PHE A 62 21.38 -18.70 14.00
C PHE A 62 22.61 -18.45 13.11
N HIS A 63 22.87 -17.21 12.72
CA HIS A 63 23.96 -16.85 11.80
C HIS A 63 25.00 -15.93 12.42
N GLY A 64 24.88 -15.60 13.71
CA GLY A 64 25.87 -14.80 14.45
C GLY A 64 26.01 -13.36 13.94
N MET A 65 25.02 -12.87 13.19
CA MET A 65 25.01 -11.49 12.69
C MET A 65 24.83 -10.50 13.84
N GLN A 66 25.25 -9.25 13.62
CA GLN A 66 25.02 -8.16 14.56
C GLN A 66 23.71 -7.43 14.24
N PRO A 67 23.01 -6.87 15.26
CA PRO A 67 21.81 -6.07 15.03
C PRO A 67 22.09 -4.90 14.07
N ASN A 68 21.31 -4.80 13.00
CA ASN A 68 21.47 -3.75 11.99
C ASN A 68 20.11 -3.14 11.63
N VAL A 69 19.76 -2.06 12.33
CA VAL A 69 18.48 -1.37 12.14
C VAL A 69 18.39 -0.73 10.76
N SER A 70 19.50 -0.21 10.22
CA SER A 70 19.52 0.45 8.91
C SER A 70 19.23 -0.54 7.77
N ASP A 71 19.81 -1.74 7.83
CA ASP A 71 19.54 -2.79 6.85
C ASP A 71 18.08 -3.26 6.92
N VAL A 72 17.56 -3.50 8.13
CA VAL A 72 16.14 -3.85 8.32
C VAL A 72 15.22 -2.76 7.76
N GLN A 73 15.53 -1.48 8.00
CA GLN A 73 14.74 -0.36 7.47
C GLN A 73 14.79 -0.28 5.94
N ALA A 74 15.96 -0.54 5.33
CA ALA A 74 16.12 -0.56 3.89
C ALA A 74 15.31 -1.71 3.25
N GLN A 75 15.40 -2.92 3.83
CA GLN A 75 14.63 -4.08 3.38
C GLN A 75 13.13 -3.87 3.52
N VAL A 76 12.66 -3.38 4.67
CA VAL A 76 11.24 -3.04 4.90
C VAL A 76 10.77 -2.07 3.82
N THR A 77 11.54 -1.01 3.56
CA THR A 77 11.19 -0.01 2.56
C THR A 77 11.13 -0.62 1.16
N ALA A 78 12.13 -1.38 0.74
CA ALA A 78 12.16 -2.01 -0.57
C ALA A 78 11.00 -3.00 -0.79
N VAL A 79 10.67 -3.81 0.21
CA VAL A 79 9.63 -4.83 0.10
C VAL A 79 8.23 -4.19 0.15
N ILE A 80 8.00 -3.17 0.99
CA ILE A 80 6.74 -2.42 0.94
C ILE A 80 6.56 -1.81 -0.44
N LYS A 81 7.61 -1.20 -1.00
CA LYS A 81 7.55 -0.61 -2.35
C LYS A 81 7.09 -1.62 -3.41
N LEU A 82 7.65 -2.83 -3.37
CA LEU A 82 7.28 -3.92 -4.27
C LEU A 82 5.79 -4.28 -4.16
N HIS A 83 5.29 -4.48 -2.93
CA HIS A 83 3.89 -4.85 -2.70
C HIS A 83 2.91 -3.74 -3.09
N VAL A 84 3.25 -2.47 -2.84
CA VAL A 84 2.42 -1.33 -3.25
C VAL A 84 2.35 -1.24 -4.78
N LYS A 85 3.49 -1.36 -5.47
CA LYS A 85 3.54 -1.39 -6.94
C LYS A 85 2.69 -2.52 -7.50
N ARG A 86 2.81 -3.73 -6.93
CA ARG A 86 2.01 -4.87 -7.37
C ARG A 86 0.52 -4.65 -7.13
N PHE A 87 0.14 -4.12 -5.98
CA PHE A 87 -1.26 -3.83 -5.67
C PHE A 87 -1.85 -2.80 -6.64
N TYR A 88 -1.10 -1.75 -6.96
CA TYR A 88 -1.52 -0.77 -7.97
C TYR A 88 -1.72 -1.41 -9.35
N GLN A 89 -0.77 -2.24 -9.80
CA GLN A 89 -0.89 -2.98 -11.07
C GLN A 89 -2.12 -3.90 -11.08
N ASP A 90 -2.39 -4.61 -9.98
CA ASP A 90 -3.57 -5.47 -9.86
C ASP A 90 -4.87 -4.66 -9.91
N LEU A 91 -4.89 -3.41 -9.42
CA LEU A 91 -6.05 -2.52 -9.53
C LEU A 91 -6.28 -2.05 -10.97
N LEU A 92 -5.22 -1.86 -11.76
CA LEU A 92 -5.32 -1.49 -13.18
C LEU A 92 -5.75 -2.66 -14.06
N LEU A 93 -5.17 -3.84 -13.83
CA LEU A 93 -5.32 -5.01 -14.71
C LEU A 93 -6.58 -5.82 -14.44
N LYS A 94 -7.11 -5.82 -13.21
CA LYS A 94 -8.33 -6.56 -12.91
C LYS A 94 -9.55 -5.69 -13.25
N SER A 95 -10.49 -6.24 -14.03
CA SER A 95 -11.83 -5.69 -14.26
C SER A 95 -12.70 -5.77 -12.98
N LEU A 96 -12.19 -5.26 -11.87
CA LEU A 96 -12.97 -5.12 -10.66
C LEU A 96 -13.93 -3.96 -10.86
N SER A 97 -15.21 -4.16 -10.55
CA SER A 97 -16.15 -3.07 -10.32
C SER A 97 -15.48 -2.04 -9.38
N HIS A 98 -15.43 -0.77 -9.80
CA HIS A 98 -14.82 0.35 -9.07
C HIS A 98 -13.27 0.38 -9.01
N SER A 99 -12.55 -0.24 -9.95
CA SER A 99 -11.08 -0.15 -10.07
C SER A 99 -10.55 1.30 -10.07
N GLY A 100 -11.16 2.19 -10.86
CA GLY A 100 -10.78 3.60 -10.95
C GLY A 100 -10.92 4.38 -9.64
N LEU A 101 -11.98 4.14 -8.87
CA LEU A 101 -12.15 4.74 -7.54
C LEU A 101 -11.05 4.28 -6.58
N LYS A 102 -10.78 2.96 -6.53
CA LYS A 102 -9.72 2.39 -5.68
C LYS A 102 -8.34 2.93 -6.05
N CYS A 103 -8.06 3.12 -7.34
CA CYS A 103 -6.83 3.74 -7.81
C CYS A 103 -6.68 5.19 -7.29
N ARG A 104 -7.75 5.99 -7.34
CA ARG A 104 -7.74 7.36 -6.80
C ARG A 104 -7.53 7.37 -5.28
N GLN A 105 -8.24 6.51 -4.56
CA GLN A 105 -8.09 6.37 -3.10
C GLN A 105 -6.67 5.97 -2.72
N LEU A 106 -6.08 5.01 -3.44
CA LEU A 106 -4.70 4.60 -3.23
C LEU A 106 -3.72 5.73 -3.52
N ARG A 107 -3.83 6.43 -4.66
CA ARG A 107 -2.96 7.58 -4.99
C ARG A 107 -3.04 8.68 -3.93
N ALA A 108 -4.25 9.04 -3.49
CA ALA A 108 -4.45 10.03 -2.43
C ALA A 108 -3.78 9.61 -1.12
N LEU A 109 -3.95 8.35 -0.72
CA LEU A 109 -3.32 7.81 0.48
C LEU A 109 -1.78 7.79 0.38
N LEU A 110 -1.23 7.40 -0.77
CA LEU A 110 0.22 7.34 -0.98
C LEU A 110 0.88 8.72 -0.90
N ARG A 111 0.20 9.80 -1.29
CA ARG A 111 0.70 11.18 -1.17
C ARG A 111 0.86 11.65 0.29
N LEU A 112 0.11 11.07 1.22
CA LEU A 112 0.15 11.42 2.64
C LEU A 112 1.18 10.61 3.43
N LEU A 113 1.56 9.45 2.91
CA LEU A 113 2.57 8.62 3.54
C LEU A 113 3.97 9.14 3.18
N PRO A 114 4.97 9.03 4.08
CA PRO A 114 6.35 9.45 3.83
C PRO A 114 7.04 8.47 2.86
N LEU A 115 6.53 8.44 1.64
CA LEU A 115 6.91 7.55 0.57
C LEU A 115 7.79 8.30 -0.42
N PRO A 116 8.85 7.65 -0.95
CA PRO A 116 9.56 8.20 -2.10
C PRO A 116 8.57 8.38 -3.25
N SER A 117 8.55 9.56 -3.87
CA SER A 117 7.65 9.92 -4.98
C SER A 117 7.67 8.90 -6.12
N ALA A 118 8.78 8.16 -6.27
CA ALA A 118 8.97 7.03 -7.17
C ALA A 118 8.00 5.84 -6.99
N LEU A 119 7.10 5.89 -6.00
CA LEU A 119 6.03 4.90 -5.80
C LEU A 119 4.71 5.25 -6.46
N LEU A 120 4.51 6.51 -6.81
CA LEU A 120 3.42 6.91 -7.66
C LEU A 120 3.88 6.61 -9.09
N PRO A 121 3.18 5.78 -9.86
CA PRO A 121 3.33 5.84 -11.30
C PRO A 121 3.01 7.28 -11.72
N ASP A 122 3.74 7.79 -12.71
CA ASP A 122 3.40 9.06 -13.36
C ASP A 122 1.91 9.05 -13.69
N ASP A 123 1.25 10.20 -13.52
CA ASP A 123 -0.17 10.31 -13.84
C ASP A 123 -0.40 9.73 -15.25
N PRO A 124 -1.49 8.97 -15.46
CA PRO A 124 -1.81 8.48 -16.79
C PRO A 124 -1.77 9.68 -17.73
N ASP A 125 -1.01 9.54 -18.81
CA ASP A 125 -0.90 10.55 -19.86
C ASP A 125 -2.31 11.09 -20.16
N PRO A 126 -2.56 12.41 -20.03
CA PRO A 126 -3.87 12.98 -20.35
C PRO A 126 -4.30 12.68 -21.79
N ASP A 127 -3.36 12.27 -22.66
CA ASP A 127 -3.61 11.84 -24.04
C ASP A 127 -3.72 10.30 -24.20
N ALA A 128 -3.70 9.53 -23.10
CA ALA A 128 -3.96 8.09 -23.18
C ALA A 128 -5.42 7.85 -23.60
N PRO A 129 -5.66 7.05 -24.65
CA PRO A 129 -7.02 6.80 -25.13
C PRO A 129 -7.86 6.14 -24.04
N ASP A 130 -9.07 6.66 -23.83
CA ASP A 130 -10.03 6.12 -22.87
C ASP A 130 -10.34 4.66 -23.22
N LEU A 131 -9.92 3.73 -22.35
CA LEU A 131 -10.17 2.30 -22.49
C LEU A 131 -11.66 1.92 -22.29
N ASP A 132 -12.52 2.92 -22.04
CA ASP A 132 -13.95 2.76 -21.78
C ASP A 132 -14.82 3.15 -23.00
N GLU A 133 -14.26 3.47 -24.18
CA GLU A 133 -15.10 3.60 -25.38
C GLU A 133 -15.62 2.21 -25.81
N PRO A 134 -16.95 1.96 -25.78
CA PRO A 134 -17.49 0.76 -26.36
C PRO A 134 -17.21 0.80 -27.86
N ALA A 135 -16.60 -0.26 -28.39
CA ALA A 135 -16.35 -0.38 -29.82
C ALA A 135 -17.64 -0.11 -30.59
N SER A 136 -17.65 1.00 -31.35
CA SER A 136 -18.74 1.35 -32.25
C SER A 136 -18.99 0.17 -33.19
N PRO A 137 -20.24 -0.32 -33.32
CA PRO A 137 -20.53 -1.40 -34.25
C PRO A 137 -20.28 -0.87 -35.66
N SER A 138 -19.32 -1.48 -36.34
CA SER A 138 -19.03 -1.22 -37.75
C SER A 138 -20.30 -1.42 -38.56
N LEU A 139 -20.81 -0.34 -39.16
CA LEU A 139 -21.85 -0.41 -40.18
C LEU A 139 -21.29 -1.22 -41.35
N GLN A 140 -21.92 -2.37 -41.61
CA GLN A 140 -21.78 -3.11 -42.86
C GLN A 140 -22.58 -2.39 -43.95
N GLU A 141 -21.92 -2.05 -45.04
CA GLU A 141 -22.52 -1.96 -46.38
C GLU A 141 -21.78 -2.94 -47.31
#